data_AF-A0A3D2S106-F1
#
_entry.id   AF-A0A3D2S106-F1
#
_cell.length_a   1.000
_cell.length_b   1.000
_cell.length_c   1.000
_cell.angle_alpha   90.00
_cell.angle_beta   90.00
_cell.angle_gamma   90.00
#
_symmetry.space_group_name_H-M   'P 1'
#
loop_
_entity.id
_entity.type
_entity.pdbx_description
1 polymer ?
#
loop_
_entity_poly.entity_id
_entity_poly.type
_entity_poly.pdbx_seq_one_letter_code
_entity_poly.pdbx_strand_id
1 'polypeptide(L)'
;MNYLIYVLSWIGFLVLPGLLLSIRLLYEKIMPWWLLTLLVLILSWVLTNSGVHFYYEYLSDLIESTPDPSRELMDEFGADGAKLVFALFFGWLYGCVYLLPWLLIYQTLKLLQRRRSVLTGPIMKKKSR
;
A
#
# COMPACT_ATOMS: atom_id res chain seq x y z
N MET A 1 10.31 -13.05 15.00
CA MET A 1 9.32 -13.24 13.91
C MET A 1 8.53 -11.96 13.66
N ASN A 2 8.14 -11.26 14.72
CA ASN A 2 7.35 -10.02 14.71
C ASN A 2 7.97 -8.91 13.84
N TYR A 3 9.29 -8.69 13.96
CA TYR A 3 10.02 -7.74 13.11
C TYR A 3 9.85 -8.01 11.60
N LEU A 4 9.88 -9.28 11.19
CA LEU A 4 9.74 -9.65 9.78
C LEU A 4 8.32 -9.32 9.28
N ILE A 5 7.30 -9.64 10.06
CA ILE A 5 5.90 -9.36 9.69
C ILE A 5 5.63 -7.85 9.67
N TYR A 6 6.20 -7.11 10.62
CA TYR A 6 6.20 -5.64 10.61
C TYR A 6 6.76 -5.08 9.30
N VAL A 7 7.97 -5.50 8.89
CA VAL A 7 8.61 -5.04 7.65
C VAL A 7 7.79 -5.43 6.43
N LEU A 8 7.29 -6.67 6.37
CA LEU A 8 6.46 -7.13 5.26
C LEU A 8 5.15 -6.36 5.16
N SER A 9 4.55 -5.99 6.29
CA SER A 9 3.31 -5.21 6.33
C SER A 9 3.52 -3.82 5.70
N TRP A 10 4.63 -3.16 6.03
CA TRP A 10 4.99 -1.87 5.42
C TRP A 10 5.33 -1.97 3.93
N ILE A 11 6.14 -2.94 3.54
CA ILE A 11 6.47 -3.16 2.12
C ILE A 11 5.18 -3.44 1.32
N GLY A 12 4.33 -4.31 1.86
CA GLY A 12 3.02 -4.62 1.28
C GLY A 12 2.17 -3.37 1.11
N PHE A 13 2.09 -2.53 2.15
CA PHE A 13 1.32 -1.28 2.11
C PHE A 13 1.82 -0.33 1.01
N LEU A 14 3.14 -0.18 0.86
CA LEU A 14 3.72 0.74 -0.12
C LEU A 14 3.50 0.27 -1.57
N VAL A 15 3.56 -1.04 -1.81
CA VAL A 15 3.44 -1.63 -3.16
C VAL A 15 1.97 -1.86 -3.55
N LEU A 16 1.08 -2.03 -2.58
CA LEU A 16 -0.33 -2.40 -2.77
C LEU A 16 -1.06 -1.53 -3.82
N PRO A 17 -1.05 -0.18 -3.75
CA PRO A 17 -1.82 0.61 -4.71
C PRO A 17 -1.25 0.51 -6.13
N GLY A 18 0.07 0.45 -6.27
CA GLY A 18 0.75 0.25 -7.55
C GLY A 18 0.42 -1.11 -8.16
N LEU A 19 0.40 -2.17 -7.36
CA LEU A 19 0.03 -3.52 -7.79
C LEU A 19 -1.43 -3.59 -8.24
N LEU A 20 -2.36 -3.05 -7.46
CA LEU A 20 -3.77 -3.01 -7.80
C LEU A 20 -4.04 -2.18 -9.07
N LEU A 21 -3.39 -1.02 -9.22
CA LEU A 21 -3.53 -0.22 -10.45
C LEU A 21 -2.88 -0.89 -11.66
N SER A 22 -1.80 -1.64 -11.47
CA SER A 22 -1.17 -2.44 -12.55
C SER A 22 -2.10 -3.56 -13.01
N ILE A 23 -2.75 -4.28 -12.09
CA ILE A 23 -3.78 -5.27 -12.41
C ILE A 23 -4.93 -4.61 -13.16
N ARG A 24 -5.40 -3.45 -12.69
CA ARG A 24 -6.44 -2.67 -13.37
C ARG A 24 -6.03 -2.26 -14.79
N LEU A 25 -4.76 -1.92 -15.02
CA LEU A 25 -4.24 -1.55 -16.34
C LEU A 25 -4.31 -2.72 -17.33
N LEU A 26 -4.11 -3.95 -16.84
CA LEU A 26 -4.15 -5.18 -17.65
C LEU A 26 -5.56 -5.74 -17.81
N TYR A 27 -6.41 -5.60 -16.78
CA TYR A 27 -7.74 -6.22 -16.68
C TYR A 27 -8.84 -5.19 -16.35
N GLU A 28 -8.91 -4.11 -17.12
CA GLU A 28 -9.83 -2.98 -16.85
C GLU A 28 -11.31 -3.40 -16.72
N LYS A 29 -11.73 -4.48 -17.39
CA LYS A 29 -13.11 -4.99 -17.33
C LYS A 29 -13.46 -5.71 -16.02
N ILE A 30 -12.50 -6.40 -15.41
CA ILE A 30 -12.73 -7.21 -14.20
C ILE A 30 -12.70 -6.32 -12.96
N MET A 31 -11.93 -5.24 -13.03
CA MET A 31 -11.63 -4.40 -11.88
C MET A 31 -12.30 -3.03 -12.03
N PRO A 32 -13.57 -2.86 -11.60
CA PRO A 32 -14.20 -1.54 -11.57
C PRO A 32 -13.57 -0.64 -10.49
N TRP A 33 -13.76 0.68 -10.63
CA TRP A 33 -13.14 1.65 -9.71
C TRP A 33 -13.59 1.46 -8.26
N TRP A 34 -14.86 1.11 -8.03
CA TRP A 34 -15.37 0.85 -6.69
C TRP A 34 -14.71 -0.36 -6.02
N LEU A 35 -14.44 -1.43 -6.79
CA LEU A 35 -13.72 -2.60 -6.30
C LEU A 35 -12.28 -2.25 -5.96
N LEU A 36 -11.59 -1.48 -6.81
CA LEU A 36 -10.23 -0.97 -6.53
C LEU A 36 -10.22 -0.21 -5.20
N THR A 37 -11.13 0.75 -5.02
CA THR A 37 -11.18 1.57 -3.80
C THR A 37 -11.47 0.72 -2.57
N LEU A 38 -12.40 -0.23 -2.67
CA LEU A 38 -12.74 -1.14 -1.57
C LEU A 38 -11.56 -2.04 -1.20
N LEU A 39 -10.84 -2.58 -2.18
CA LEU A 39 -9.63 -3.38 -1.96
C LEU A 39 -8.52 -2.54 -1.31
N VAL A 40 -8.29 -1.32 -1.80
CA VAL A 40 -7.31 -0.40 -1.18
C VAL A 40 -7.69 -0.13 0.27
N LEU A 41 -8.95 0.20 0.56
CA LEU A 41 -9.40 0.50 1.92
C LEU A 41 -9.17 -0.69 2.85
N ILE A 42 -9.66 -1.88 2.49
CA ILE A 42 -9.57 -3.07 3.34
C ILE A 42 -8.13 -3.54 3.50
N LEU A 43 -7.39 -3.69 2.39
CA LEU A 43 -6.03 -4.23 2.45
C LEU A 43 -5.06 -3.26 3.11
N SER A 44 -5.19 -1.95 2.85
CA SER A 44 -4.38 -0.94 3.56
C SER A 44 -4.70 -0.94 5.05
N TRP A 45 -5.99 -1.02 5.41
CA TRP A 45 -6.39 -1.09 6.82
C TRP A 45 -5.80 -2.31 7.53
N VAL A 46 -5.90 -3.50 6.92
CA VAL A 46 -5.31 -4.73 7.48
C VAL A 46 -3.80 -4.57 7.63
N LEU A 47 -3.10 -4.12 6.59
CA LEU A 47 -1.64 -3.97 6.62
C LEU A 47 -1.17 -2.93 7.64
N THR A 48 -1.86 -1.80 7.78
CA THR A 48 -1.54 -0.80 8.81
C THR A 48 -1.78 -1.33 10.21
N ASN A 49 -2.91 -2.02 10.45
CA ASN A 49 -3.20 -2.61 11.77
C ASN A 49 -2.20 -3.72 12.12
N SER A 50 -1.90 -4.62 11.18
CA SER A 50 -0.86 -5.64 11.37
C SER A 50 0.50 -4.99 11.64
N GLY A 51 0.90 -4.00 10.83
CA GLY A 51 2.16 -3.29 11.03
C GLY A 51 2.30 -2.69 12.42
N VAL A 52 1.27 -1.97 12.89
CA VAL A 52 1.31 -1.37 14.23
C VAL A 52 1.27 -2.43 15.32
N HIS A 53 0.45 -3.48 15.19
CA HIS A 53 0.40 -4.56 16.16
C HIS A 53 1.74 -5.28 16.33
N PHE A 54 2.34 -5.73 15.23
CA PHE A 54 3.64 -6.43 15.27
C PHE A 54 4.81 -5.51 15.64
N TYR A 55 4.68 -4.21 15.42
CA TYR A 55 5.66 -3.23 15.90
C TYR A 55 5.71 -3.18 17.43
N TYR A 56 4.54 -3.15 18.08
CA TYR A 56 4.47 -3.12 19.55
C TYR A 56 4.85 -4.46 20.18
N GLU A 57 4.52 -5.59 19.55
CA GLU A 57 5.06 -6.89 19.99
C GLU A 57 6.59 -6.93 19.87
N TYR A 58 7.14 -6.42 18.76
CA TYR A 58 8.60 -6.30 18.61
C TYR A 58 9.24 -5.41 19.67
N LEU A 59 8.62 -4.28 20.01
CA LEU A 59 9.11 -3.42 21.09
C LEU A 59 9.06 -4.15 22.44
N SER A 60 7.98 -4.87 22.74
CA SER A 60 7.87 -5.69 23.96
C SER A 60 9.00 -6.71 24.06
N ASP A 61 9.24 -7.47 22.98
CA ASP A 61 10.33 -8.46 22.91
C ASP A 61 11.70 -7.81 23.14
N LEU A 62 11.89 -6.59 22.63
CA LEU A 62 13.14 -5.84 22.75
C LEU A 62 13.35 -5.31 24.18
N ILE A 63 12.28 -4.92 24.87
CA ILE A 63 12.31 -4.51 26.28
C ILE A 63 12.75 -5.68 27.16
N GLU A 64 12.07 -6.83 27.01
CA GLU A 64 12.32 -8.01 27.85
C GLU A 64 13.73 -8.56 27.67
N SER A 65 14.30 -8.42 26.48
CA SER A 65 15.65 -8.89 26.15
C SER A 65 16.76 -7.90 26.53
N THR A 66 16.44 -6.68 26.96
CA THR A 66 17.41 -5.64 27.28
C THR A 66 17.50 -5.44 28.80
N PRO A 67 18.66 -5.69 29.46
CA PRO A 67 18.81 -5.57 30.91
C PRO A 67 18.55 -4.18 31.49
N ASP A 68 18.88 -3.12 30.73
CA ASP A 68 18.62 -1.72 31.07
C ASP A 68 18.07 -1.00 29.83
N PRO A 69 16.76 -1.11 29.56
CA PRO A 69 16.17 -0.51 28.37
C PRO A 69 16.24 1.02 28.43
N SER A 70 16.51 1.65 27.29
CA SER A 70 16.61 3.11 27.22
C SER A 70 15.26 3.77 27.53
N ARG A 71 15.30 4.99 28.08
CA ARG A 71 14.07 5.77 28.35
C ARG A 71 13.26 6.02 27.09
N GLU A 72 13.92 6.27 25.96
CA GLU A 72 13.26 6.47 24.66
C GLU A 72 12.41 5.27 24.26
N LEU A 73 12.93 4.05 24.48
CA LEU A 73 12.27 2.81 24.11
C LEU A 73 11.09 2.50 25.06
N MET A 74 11.23 2.83 26.34
CA MET A 74 10.14 2.78 27.33
C MET A 74 9.02 3.78 26.99
N ASP A 75 9.37 5.01 26.62
CA ASP A 75 8.41 6.05 26.25
C ASP A 75 7.67 5.67 24.96
N GLU A 76 8.38 5.11 23.98
CA GLU A 76 7.79 4.70 22.71
C GLU A 76 6.83 3.52 22.85
N PHE A 77 7.14 2.56 23.73
CA PHE A 77 6.23 1.48 24.11
C PHE A 77 5.04 2.00 24.92
N GLY A 78 5.26 2.89 25.89
CA GLY A 78 4.20 3.48 26.72
C GLY A 78 3.22 4.39 25.97
N ALA A 79 3.56 4.82 24.75
CA ALA A 79 2.69 5.59 23.86
C ALA A 79 1.78 4.72 22.96
N ASP A 80 1.63 3.43 23.26
CA ASP A 80 0.92 2.43 22.43
C ASP A 80 -0.55 2.72 22.17
N GLY A 81 -1.30 3.13 23.19
CA GLY A 81 -2.76 3.25 23.12
C GLY A 81 -3.22 4.22 22.05
N ALA A 82 -2.55 5.37 21.91
CA ALA A 82 -2.91 6.36 20.90
C ALA A 82 -2.62 5.86 19.49
N LYS A 83 -1.45 5.26 19.24
CA LYS A 83 -1.06 4.78 17.90
C LYS A 83 -1.92 3.59 17.46
N LEU A 84 -2.25 2.67 18.37
CA LEU A 84 -3.14 1.53 18.11
C LEU A 84 -4.56 1.97 17.75
N VAL A 85 -5.15 2.87 18.55
CA VAL A 85 -6.49 3.42 18.28
C VAL A 85 -6.49 4.18 16.96
N PHE A 86 -5.47 4.98 16.68
CA PHE A 86 -5.38 5.72 15.43
C PHE A 86 -5.26 4.80 14.22
N ALA A 87 -4.45 3.74 14.30
CA ALA A 87 -4.34 2.74 13.24
C ALA A 87 -5.66 1.99 13.00
N LEU A 88 -6.39 1.67 14.08
CA LEU A 88 -7.68 0.99 13.99
C LEU A 88 -8.73 1.85 13.31
N PHE A 89 -8.87 3.12 13.67
CA PHE A 89 -9.91 3.99 13.13
C PHE A 89 -9.53 4.66 11.81
N PHE A 90 -8.25 4.98 11.60
CA PHE A 90 -7.78 5.79 10.47
C PHE A 90 -6.77 5.07 9.57
N GLY A 91 -6.46 3.79 9.80
CA GLY A 91 -5.58 2.98 8.94
C GLY A 91 -5.95 3.03 7.45
N TRP A 92 -7.25 3.03 7.16
CA TRP A 92 -7.78 3.11 5.79
C TRP A 92 -7.50 4.47 5.12
N LEU A 93 -7.40 5.56 5.89
CA LEU A 93 -7.16 6.90 5.38
C LEU A 93 -5.74 7.01 4.80
N TYR A 94 -4.76 6.36 5.44
CA TYR A 94 -3.41 6.25 4.90
C TYR A 94 -3.43 5.59 3.52
N GLY A 95 -4.23 4.53 3.34
CA GLY A 95 -4.42 3.88 2.03
C GLY A 95 -4.96 4.84 0.96
N CYS A 96 -5.94 5.68 1.31
CA CYS A 96 -6.50 6.69 0.40
C CYS A 96 -5.46 7.74 0.00
N VAL A 97 -4.72 8.28 0.98
CA VAL A 97 -3.67 9.28 0.72
C VAL A 97 -2.58 8.68 -0.15
N TYR A 98 -2.16 7.44 0.16
CA TYR A 98 -1.10 6.77 -0.58
C TYR A 98 -1.53 6.37 -1.99
N LEU A 99 -2.82 6.15 -2.24
CA LEU A 99 -3.34 5.89 -3.58
C LEU A 99 -3.17 7.09 -4.54
N LEU A 100 -3.17 8.33 -4.04
CA LEU A 100 -3.11 9.55 -4.87
C LEU A 100 -1.87 9.61 -5.80
N PRO A 101 -0.62 9.50 -5.31
CA PRO A 101 0.55 9.51 -6.18
C PRO A 101 0.51 8.37 -7.21
N TRP A 102 0.01 7.20 -6.83
CA TRP A 102 -0.11 6.06 -7.74
C TRP A 102 -1.17 6.28 -8.83
N LEU A 103 -2.26 7.00 -8.54
CA LEU A 103 -3.25 7.38 -9.55
C LEU A 103 -2.63 8.30 -10.61
N LEU A 104 -1.76 9.23 -10.22
CA LEU A 104 -1.05 10.09 -11.18
C LEU A 104 -0.15 9.26 -12.11
N ILE A 105 0.58 8.29 -11.55
CA ILE A 105 1.40 7.35 -12.34
C ILE A 105 0.50 6.52 -13.28
N TYR A 106 -0.60 5.99 -12.79
CA TYR A 106 -1.54 5.23 -13.62
C TYR A 106 -2.10 6.05 -14.77
N GLN A 107 -2.49 7.30 -14.53
CA GLN A 107 -2.99 8.19 -15.57
C GLN A 107 -1.93 8.48 -16.64
N THR A 108 -0.69 8.77 -16.25
CA THR A 108 0.40 9.01 -17.21
C THR A 108 0.69 7.76 -18.04
N LEU A 109 0.76 6.57 -17.43
CA LEU A 109 0.94 5.31 -18.16
C LEU A 109 -0.20 5.03 -19.14
N LYS A 110 -1.46 5.25 -18.73
CA LYS A 110 -2.64 5.06 -19.60
C LYS A 110 -2.64 6.04 -20.77
N LEU A 111 -2.24 7.29 -20.56
CA LEU A 111 -2.08 8.28 -21.63
C LEU A 111 -0.98 7.87 -22.62
N LEU A 112 0.15 7.37 -22.13
CA LEU A 112 1.24 6.87 -22.97
C LEU A 112 0.82 5.65 -23.79
N GLN A 113 0.10 4.69 -23.20
CA GLN A 113 -0.46 3.53 -23.91
C GLN A 113 -1.42 3.94 -25.02
N ARG A 114 -2.33 4.89 -24.75
CA ARG A 114 -3.25 5.43 -25.77
C ARG A 114 -2.51 6.12 -26.92
N ARG A 115 -1.46 6.91 -26.62
CA ARG A 115 -0.66 7.55 -27.67
C ARG A 115 0.10 6.52 -28.53
N ARG A 116 0.64 5.47 -27.90
CA ARG A 116 1.33 4.39 -28.64
C ARG A 116 0.38 3.60 -29.55
N SER A 117 -0.82 3.24 -29.08
CA SER A 117 -1.78 2.51 -29.91
C SER A 117 -2.29 3.31 -31.11
N VAL A 118 -2.44 4.63 -30.96
CA VAL A 118 -2.79 5.54 -32.07
C VAL A 118 -1.67 5.64 -33.11
N LEU A 119 -0.41 5.64 -32.69
CA LEU A 119 0.75 5.74 -33.60
C LEU A 119 1.05 4.44 -34.36
N THR A 120 0.76 3.27 -33.79
CA THR A 120 0.96 1.97 -34.46
C THR A 120 -0.24 1.54 -35.32
N GLY A 121 -1.43 2.11 -35.11
CA GLY A 121 -2.66 1.80 -35.86
C GLY A 121 -2.68 2.08 -37.38
N PRO A 122 -1.99 3.09 -37.95
CA PRO A 122 -2.09 3.37 -39.38
C PRO A 122 -1.18 2.50 -40.25
N ILE A 123 -0.12 1.90 -39.69
CA ILE A 123 0.93 1.22 -40.48
C ILE A 123 0.44 -0.15 -41.01
N MET A 124 -0.48 -0.84 -40.32
CA MET A 124 -1.01 -2.12 -40.79
C MET A 124 -2.10 -2.01 -41.87
N LYS A 125 -2.76 -0.87 -42.04
CA LYS A 125 -3.82 -0.71 -43.06
C LYS A 125 -3.30 -0.40 -44.47
N LYS A 126 -2.00 -0.14 -44.65
CA LYS A 126 -1.44 0.27 -45.94
C LYS A 126 -0.78 -0.85 -46.75
N LYS A 127 -0.80 -2.10 -46.28
CA LYS A 127 -0.12 -3.24 -46.92
C LYS A 127 -1.05 -4.28 -47.56
N SER A 128 -2.35 -4.00 -47.67
CA SER A 128 -3.35 -4.91 -48.27
C SER A 128 -4.16 -4.29 -49.41
N ARG A 129 -3.53 -3.46 -50.25
CA ARG A 129 -4.07 -3.14 -51.58
C ARG A 129 -3.07 -3.60 -52.63
#